data_AF-A0AAE6M9J6-F1
#
_entry.id   AF-A0AAE6M9J6-F1
#
_cell.length_a   1.000
_cell.length_b   1.000
_cell.length_c   1.000
_cell.angle_alpha   90.00
_cell.angle_beta   90.00
_cell.angle_gamma   90.00
#
_symmetry.space_group_name_H-M   'P 1'
#
loop_
_entity.id
_entity.type
_entity.pdbx_description
1 polymer ?
#
loop_
_entity_poly.entity_id
_entity_poly.type
_entity_poly.pdbx_seq_one_letter_code
_entity_poly.pdbx_strand_id
1 'polypeptide(L)'
;MMKNSSIVKKGLMQIHKSLLVAVLAVAALGILGGLTACHEQPITPSGGSSGLTPSTPSKITVTVQGDANVKGVPFTLTATGKKWADIKAEAEAKITFTEGYELDSYRVSTKDGEYITDGYVFTKDTTIFVVSKEAGTPSTPTVTITVKGDSNITAIPMTSLMVTKGERWETVQAKITVPTSFTPNYEFDKWTLEGKTEAIPDAYEFKDNTIIVAVSKAKGTTPAPTPLKNFITTETNGALTITGYNGEPPKTLVIPEKIDEKPVVSIGEKAFTEKTSIQKVIFPKSLKTIENGTWNSNSEKFEGAFSDCTNLTELDFSKCTELTSIGRGAFYGCSGITALTLPEGLQTIGRGAFYGCTQAVITLPQSITKIDVKAFGDRDNTTSLCKAVRVPNSTIKQMVEDSQYTKNTDKNNPPYIEVYTP
;
A
#
# COMPACT_ATOMS: atom_id res chain seq x y z
N MET A 1 -53.14 -0.63 -55.18
CA MET A 1 -52.02 -1.51 -55.60
C MET A 1 -51.68 -2.42 -54.43
N MET A 2 -52.34 -3.59 -54.36
CA MET A 2 -51.73 -4.94 -54.49
C MET A 2 -50.76 -5.27 -53.34
N LYS A 3 -51.22 -6.00 -52.31
CA LYS A 3 -51.19 -7.50 -52.13
C LYS A 3 -49.77 -7.99 -51.81
N ASN A 4 -49.46 -8.88 -50.86
CA ASN A 4 -50.15 -9.90 -50.03
C ASN A 4 -49.14 -10.29 -48.91
N SER A 5 -49.52 -10.58 -47.65
CA SER A 5 -49.96 -11.91 -47.11
C SER A 5 -48.85 -12.99 -47.18
N SER A 6 -48.54 -13.88 -46.23
CA SER A 6 -49.17 -14.39 -44.99
C SER A 6 -48.18 -15.40 -44.31
N ILE A 7 -48.13 -15.55 -42.98
CA ILE A 7 -48.69 -16.67 -42.17
C ILE A 7 -47.89 -18.01 -42.13
N VAL A 8 -47.35 -18.31 -40.92
CA VAL A 8 -47.42 -19.55 -40.09
C VAL A 8 -46.94 -20.92 -40.61
N LYS A 9 -46.08 -21.60 -39.80
CA LYS A 9 -46.12 -23.03 -39.34
C LYS A 9 -44.87 -23.30 -38.46
N LYS A 10 -44.91 -23.60 -37.15
CA LYS A 10 -45.25 -24.86 -36.41
C LYS A 10 -44.61 -26.16 -36.95
N GLY A 11 -43.86 -26.86 -36.07
CA GLY A 11 -43.44 -28.28 -36.17
C GLY A 11 -41.96 -28.50 -35.77
N LEU A 12 -41.58 -28.98 -34.57
CA LEU A 12 -41.67 -30.33 -33.96
C LEU A 12 -40.49 -31.28 -34.35
N MET A 13 -39.73 -31.69 -33.32
CA MET A 13 -38.93 -32.94 -33.10
C MET A 13 -38.20 -33.67 -34.23
N GLN A 14 -36.90 -33.97 -34.00
CA GLN A 14 -36.31 -35.33 -33.89
C GLN A 14 -34.79 -35.19 -33.67
N ILE A 15 -34.19 -35.63 -32.56
CA ILE A 15 -33.69 -36.99 -32.25
C ILE A 15 -32.91 -37.64 -33.39
N HIS A 16 -31.59 -37.80 -33.23
CA HIS A 16 -30.91 -39.07 -33.55
C HIS A 16 -29.56 -39.20 -32.81
N LYS A 17 -29.47 -40.21 -31.94
CA LYS A 17 -28.25 -40.90 -31.52
C LYS A 17 -27.93 -41.99 -32.56
N SER A 18 -26.64 -42.24 -32.82
CA SER A 18 -25.98 -43.50 -33.29
C SER A 18 -24.49 -43.14 -33.45
N LEU A 19 -23.52 -43.57 -32.62
CA LEU A 19 -22.94 -44.89 -32.32
C LEU A 19 -22.22 -45.59 -33.51
N LEU A 20 -20.90 -45.83 -33.30
CA LEU A 20 -20.12 -47.06 -33.56
C LEU A 20 -19.07 -47.10 -34.71
N VAL A 21 -17.77 -47.16 -34.30
CA VAL A 21 -16.66 -48.11 -34.71
C VAL A 21 -16.08 -48.05 -36.14
N ALA A 22 -14.81 -48.33 -36.45
CA ALA A 22 -13.50 -48.42 -35.76
C ALA A 22 -12.40 -48.76 -36.81
N VAL A 23 -11.13 -48.78 -36.35
CA VAL A 23 -9.93 -49.54 -36.83
C VAL A 23 -9.13 -49.02 -38.05
N LEU A 24 -7.85 -48.72 -37.81
CA LEU A 24 -6.69 -49.40 -38.43
C LEU A 24 -5.37 -49.10 -37.71
N ALA A 25 -4.53 -50.14 -37.62
CA ALA A 25 -3.30 -50.30 -36.84
C ALA A 25 -2.03 -50.20 -37.69
N VAL A 26 -0.85 -50.02 -37.08
CA VAL A 26 0.42 -50.71 -37.44
C VAL A 26 1.36 -50.78 -36.22
N ALA A 27 2.02 -51.93 -36.04
CA ALA A 27 2.97 -52.31 -34.99
C ALA A 27 4.43 -52.43 -35.50
N ALA A 28 5.40 -52.44 -34.57
CA ALA A 28 6.74 -53.07 -34.69
C ALA A 28 7.29 -53.31 -33.26
N LEU A 29 7.41 -54.54 -32.74
CA LEU A 29 8.57 -55.48 -32.75
C LEU A 29 9.85 -54.90 -32.11
N GLY A 30 10.58 -55.49 -31.15
CA GLY A 30 10.68 -56.79 -30.44
C GLY A 30 11.96 -56.68 -29.54
N ILE A 31 12.19 -57.38 -28.43
CA ILE A 31 12.78 -58.74 -28.23
C ILE A 31 13.13 -58.77 -26.72
N LEU A 32 12.54 -59.62 -25.88
CA LEU A 32 12.95 -60.96 -25.42
C LEU A 32 14.12 -61.03 -24.41
N GLY A 33 13.89 -61.65 -23.25
CA GLY A 33 14.93 -62.18 -22.36
C GLY A 33 14.54 -62.18 -20.87
N GLY A 34 13.86 -63.23 -20.40
CA GLY A 34 13.67 -63.49 -18.97
C GLY A 34 14.79 -64.36 -18.39
N LEU A 35 14.95 -64.36 -17.06
CA LEU A 35 15.29 -65.55 -16.27
C LEU A 35 15.02 -65.30 -14.78
N THR A 36 14.50 -66.32 -14.12
CA THR A 36 13.99 -66.37 -12.75
C THR A 36 15.05 -66.74 -11.69
N ALA A 37 14.88 -66.14 -10.51
CA ALA A 37 15.07 -66.65 -9.14
C ALA A 37 16.46 -67.10 -8.63
N CYS A 38 16.87 -66.52 -7.49
CA CYS A 38 17.32 -67.26 -6.30
C CYS A 38 17.21 -66.39 -5.03
N HIS A 39 17.03 -67.10 -3.91
CA HIS A 39 16.61 -66.64 -2.58
C HIS A 39 17.81 -66.48 -1.62
N GLU A 40 17.56 -65.79 -0.50
CA GLU A 40 18.28 -65.76 0.79
C GLU A 40 19.49 -64.82 1.05
N GLN A 41 19.48 -64.32 2.29
CA GLN A 41 20.06 -63.11 2.92
C GLN A 41 21.36 -63.44 3.72
N PRO A 42 21.89 -62.61 4.67
CA PRO A 42 22.03 -61.13 4.84
C PRO A 42 23.44 -60.69 5.32
N ILE A 43 23.94 -59.46 5.05
CA ILE A 43 24.75 -58.66 6.04
C ILE A 43 24.81 -57.15 5.64
N THR A 44 24.57 -56.25 6.59
CA THR A 44 24.76 -54.76 6.51
C THR A 44 26.21 -54.36 6.84
N PRO A 45 26.76 -53.17 6.44
CA PRO A 45 26.44 -51.90 7.14
C PRO A 45 26.49 -50.59 6.32
N SER A 46 25.78 -49.60 6.88
CA SER A 46 26.01 -48.15 6.88
C SER A 46 26.08 -47.35 5.57
N GLY A 47 25.11 -46.44 5.41
CA GLY A 47 25.20 -45.29 4.52
C GLY A 47 23.90 -44.49 4.58
N GLY A 48 23.88 -43.46 5.42
CA GLY A 48 22.71 -42.59 5.58
C GLY A 48 22.34 -41.90 4.26
N SER A 49 21.07 -42.02 3.88
CA SER A 49 20.44 -41.14 2.91
C SER A 49 19.17 -40.62 3.55
N SER A 50 19.14 -39.32 3.79
CA SER A 50 17.98 -38.56 4.22
C SER A 50 16.89 -38.73 3.16
N GLY A 51 15.91 -39.57 3.46
CA GLY A 51 14.69 -39.65 2.68
C GLY A 51 13.91 -38.35 2.83
N LEU A 52 13.98 -37.48 1.81
CA LEU A 52 12.90 -36.54 1.55
C LEU A 52 11.72 -37.38 1.04
N THR A 53 10.82 -37.76 1.94
CA THR A 53 9.48 -38.15 1.52
C THR A 53 8.82 -36.93 0.86
N PRO A 54 8.16 -37.09 -0.30
CA PRO A 54 7.30 -36.04 -0.82
C PRO A 54 6.21 -35.79 0.24
N SER A 55 6.18 -34.59 0.81
CA SER A 55 5.10 -34.19 1.72
C SER A 55 3.78 -34.30 0.95
N THR A 56 2.91 -35.20 1.40
CA THR A 56 1.54 -35.30 0.88
C THR A 56 0.90 -33.91 0.95
N PRO A 57 0.29 -33.38 -0.13
CA PRO A 57 -0.34 -32.07 -0.08
C PRO A 57 -1.37 -32.05 1.05
N SER A 58 -1.26 -31.07 1.96
CA SER A 58 -2.18 -30.91 3.08
C SER A 58 -3.63 -30.90 2.56
N LYS A 59 -4.46 -31.80 3.10
CA LYS A 59 -5.86 -31.92 2.69
C LYS A 59 -6.61 -30.64 3.10
N ILE A 60 -7.15 -29.90 2.13
CA ILE A 60 -8.00 -28.73 2.39
C ILE A 60 -9.43 -29.19 2.54
N THR A 61 -10.08 -28.76 3.61
CA THR A 61 -11.46 -29.09 3.95
C THR A 61 -12.35 -27.85 3.97
N VAL A 62 -13.60 -28.04 3.57
CA VAL A 62 -14.65 -27.02 3.67
C VAL A 62 -15.68 -27.49 4.67
N THR A 63 -15.88 -26.73 5.74
CA THR A 63 -16.93 -26.99 6.73
C THR A 63 -18.17 -26.19 6.33
N VAL A 64 -19.26 -26.87 6.01
CA VAL A 64 -20.54 -26.23 5.71
C VAL A 64 -21.35 -26.12 7.00
N GLN A 65 -21.76 -24.91 7.35
CA GLN A 65 -22.65 -24.56 8.47
C GLN A 65 -23.87 -23.81 7.93
N GLY A 66 -24.84 -23.49 8.79
CA GLY A 66 -25.96 -22.64 8.39
C GLY A 66 -26.70 -22.05 9.58
N ASP A 67 -27.65 -21.17 9.28
CA ASP A 67 -28.54 -20.61 10.31
C ASP A 67 -29.57 -21.63 10.84
N ALA A 68 -30.43 -21.19 11.76
CA ALA A 68 -31.40 -22.04 12.45
C ALA A 68 -32.37 -22.79 11.52
N ASN A 69 -32.58 -22.29 10.30
CA ASN A 69 -33.52 -22.85 9.33
C ASN A 69 -32.84 -23.73 8.28
N VAL A 70 -31.51 -23.81 8.29
CA VAL A 70 -30.75 -24.74 7.43
C VAL A 70 -30.61 -26.09 8.15
N LYS A 71 -30.99 -27.17 7.48
CA LYS A 71 -30.91 -28.55 7.97
C LYS A 71 -29.87 -29.34 7.19
N GLY A 72 -29.38 -30.42 7.79
CA GLY A 72 -28.32 -31.27 7.22
C GLY A 72 -26.89 -30.78 7.47
N VAL A 73 -26.71 -29.67 8.20
CA VAL A 73 -25.44 -29.05 8.61
C VAL A 73 -25.19 -29.24 10.13
N PRO A 74 -23.93 -29.26 10.62
CA PRO A 74 -22.70 -29.10 9.86
C PRO A 74 -22.19 -30.39 9.20
N PHE A 75 -21.50 -30.25 8.08
CA PHE A 75 -20.76 -31.35 7.43
C PHE A 75 -19.48 -30.84 6.77
N THR A 76 -18.57 -31.74 6.38
CA THR A 76 -17.31 -31.38 5.72
C THR A 76 -17.20 -31.95 4.31
N LEU A 77 -16.56 -31.20 3.42
CA LEU A 77 -16.22 -31.58 2.05
C LEU A 77 -14.71 -31.48 1.83
N THR A 78 -14.16 -32.30 0.93
CA THR A 78 -12.74 -32.21 0.53
C THR A 78 -12.59 -31.28 -0.66
N ALA A 79 -11.74 -30.25 -0.52
CA ALA A 79 -11.62 -29.15 -1.48
C ALA A 79 -10.18 -28.88 -1.96
N THR A 80 -9.23 -29.80 -1.73
CA THR A 80 -7.85 -29.66 -2.22
C THR A 80 -7.82 -29.40 -3.73
N GLY A 81 -7.37 -28.21 -4.12
CA GLY A 81 -7.26 -27.80 -5.52
C GLY A 81 -8.60 -27.52 -6.24
N LYS A 82 -9.71 -27.42 -5.49
CA LYS A 82 -11.05 -27.18 -6.04
C LYS A 82 -11.50 -25.74 -5.84
N LYS A 83 -12.41 -25.29 -6.69
CA LYS A 83 -13.22 -24.07 -6.48
C LYS A 83 -14.62 -24.41 -5.97
N TRP A 84 -15.36 -23.40 -5.49
CA TRP A 84 -16.73 -23.58 -4.99
C TRP A 84 -17.64 -24.31 -5.98
N ALA A 85 -17.61 -23.93 -7.26
CA ALA A 85 -18.42 -24.57 -8.30
C ALA A 85 -18.21 -26.10 -8.40
N ASP A 86 -17.02 -26.61 -8.06
CA ASP A 86 -16.70 -28.04 -8.18
C ASP A 86 -17.31 -28.88 -7.05
N ILE A 87 -17.65 -28.26 -5.91
CA ILE A 87 -18.19 -28.94 -4.72
C ILE A 87 -19.60 -28.47 -4.34
N LYS A 88 -20.10 -27.41 -4.98
CA LYS A 88 -21.40 -26.79 -4.69
C LYS A 88 -22.56 -27.77 -4.82
N ALA A 89 -22.62 -28.55 -5.90
CA ALA A 89 -23.68 -29.55 -6.10
C ALA A 89 -23.66 -30.64 -5.01
N GLU A 90 -22.48 -31.03 -4.51
CA GLU A 90 -22.36 -31.98 -3.41
C GLU A 90 -22.84 -31.38 -2.08
N ALA A 91 -22.58 -30.09 -1.86
CA ALA A 91 -23.10 -29.37 -0.71
C ALA A 91 -24.63 -29.27 -0.78
N GLU A 92 -25.17 -28.83 -1.92
CA GLU A 92 -26.61 -28.66 -2.17
C GLU A 92 -27.40 -29.97 -1.97
N ALA A 93 -26.84 -31.12 -2.35
CA ALA A 93 -27.46 -32.42 -2.13
C ALA A 93 -27.63 -32.80 -0.65
N LYS A 94 -26.88 -32.18 0.26
CA LYS A 94 -26.90 -32.45 1.71
C LYS A 94 -27.69 -31.40 2.50
N ILE A 95 -28.08 -30.29 1.87
CA ILE A 95 -28.74 -29.16 2.52
C ILE A 95 -30.25 -29.24 2.27
N THR A 96 -31.03 -29.08 3.34
CA THR A 96 -32.48 -28.88 3.26
C THR A 96 -32.88 -27.70 4.14
N PHE A 97 -34.11 -27.19 3.97
CA PHE A 97 -34.61 -26.03 4.72
C PHE A 97 -35.84 -26.40 5.54
N THR A 98 -36.03 -25.71 6.67
CA THR A 98 -37.32 -25.73 7.39
C THR A 98 -38.44 -25.30 6.44
N GLU A 99 -39.63 -25.86 6.61
CA GLU A 99 -40.82 -25.45 5.85
C GLU A 99 -41.03 -23.93 5.90
N GLY A 100 -41.31 -23.32 4.75
CA GLY A 100 -41.44 -21.87 4.61
C GLY A 100 -40.12 -21.11 4.43
N TYR A 101 -38.97 -21.79 4.37
CA TYR A 101 -37.67 -21.18 4.10
C TYR A 101 -37.01 -21.75 2.83
N GLU A 102 -36.20 -20.92 2.18
CA GLU A 102 -35.37 -21.30 1.03
C GLU A 102 -33.95 -20.73 1.15
N LEU A 103 -33.06 -21.15 0.25
CA LEU A 103 -31.71 -20.61 0.17
C LEU A 103 -31.75 -19.11 -0.13
N ASP A 104 -31.09 -18.30 0.69
CA ASP A 104 -30.78 -16.91 0.36
C ASP A 104 -29.39 -16.80 -0.27
N SER A 105 -28.36 -17.20 0.47
CA SER A 105 -26.97 -17.01 0.06
C SER A 105 -26.01 -17.98 0.73
N TYR A 106 -24.83 -18.15 0.13
CA TYR A 106 -23.69 -18.81 0.73
C TYR A 106 -22.65 -17.75 1.12
N ARG A 107 -22.13 -17.84 2.34
CA ARG A 107 -21.21 -16.87 2.94
C ARG A 107 -19.93 -17.52 3.41
N VAL A 108 -18.83 -16.80 3.42
CA VAL A 108 -17.57 -17.27 4.01
C VAL A 108 -17.57 -16.99 5.50
N SER A 109 -17.25 -18.01 6.30
CA SER A 109 -17.13 -18.01 7.77
C SER A 109 -18.42 -17.86 8.57
N THR A 110 -19.24 -16.82 8.34
CA THR A 110 -20.41 -16.49 9.18
C THR A 110 -21.60 -16.01 8.34
N LYS A 111 -22.78 -15.86 8.96
CA LYS A 111 -24.00 -15.33 8.32
C LYS A 111 -23.81 -13.92 7.72
N ASP A 112 -22.92 -13.13 8.30
CA ASP A 112 -22.61 -11.75 7.90
C ASP A 112 -21.32 -11.68 7.06
N GLY A 113 -20.77 -12.84 6.68
CA GLY A 113 -19.53 -12.96 5.94
C GLY A 113 -19.64 -12.59 4.47
N GLU A 114 -18.52 -12.68 3.76
CA GLU A 114 -18.46 -12.39 2.33
C GLU A 114 -19.29 -13.38 1.52
N TYR A 115 -19.97 -12.91 0.47
CA TYR A 115 -20.60 -13.81 -0.51
C TYR A 115 -19.54 -14.69 -1.16
N ILE A 116 -19.80 -16.00 -1.27
CA ILE A 116 -18.94 -16.88 -2.06
C ILE A 116 -19.34 -16.89 -3.53
N THR A 117 -18.35 -16.89 -4.42
CA THR A 117 -18.56 -17.00 -5.87
C THR A 117 -18.23 -18.41 -6.36
N ASP A 118 -18.79 -18.82 -7.50
CA ASP A 118 -18.49 -20.11 -8.15
C ASP A 118 -16.99 -20.27 -8.48
N GLY A 119 -16.26 -19.16 -8.66
CA GLY A 119 -14.81 -19.12 -8.90
C GLY A 119 -13.93 -19.11 -7.65
N TYR A 120 -14.49 -19.06 -6.44
CA TYR A 120 -13.73 -19.01 -5.20
C TYR A 120 -12.87 -20.27 -5.03
N VAL A 121 -11.53 -20.10 -4.96
CA VAL A 121 -10.56 -21.21 -4.84
C VAL A 121 -10.20 -21.43 -3.38
N PHE A 122 -10.30 -22.68 -2.92
CA PHE A 122 -9.94 -23.04 -1.56
C PHE A 122 -8.42 -23.23 -1.43
N THR A 123 -7.75 -22.31 -0.74
CA THR A 123 -6.31 -22.36 -0.45
C THR A 123 -5.99 -22.79 0.98
N LYS A 124 -6.99 -22.82 1.85
CA LYS A 124 -6.92 -23.25 3.26
C LYS A 124 -8.29 -23.77 3.72
N ASP A 125 -8.31 -24.40 4.89
CA ASP A 125 -9.56 -24.81 5.53
C ASP A 125 -10.49 -23.60 5.67
N THR A 126 -11.74 -23.76 5.21
CA THR A 126 -12.69 -22.66 5.08
C THR A 126 -14.06 -23.09 5.58
N THR A 127 -14.74 -22.23 6.34
CA THR A 127 -16.15 -22.43 6.69
C THR A 127 -17.02 -21.73 5.66
N ILE A 128 -18.03 -22.42 5.14
CA ILE A 128 -19.11 -21.84 4.33
C ILE A 128 -20.39 -21.85 5.16
N PHE A 129 -20.98 -20.67 5.35
CA PHE A 129 -22.20 -20.47 6.10
C PHE A 129 -23.37 -20.28 5.14
N VAL A 130 -24.35 -21.19 5.21
CA VAL A 130 -25.58 -21.14 4.42
C VAL A 130 -26.58 -20.23 5.13
N VAL A 131 -27.09 -19.23 4.42
CA VAL A 131 -28.11 -18.30 4.91
C VAL A 131 -29.43 -18.63 4.22
N SER A 132 -30.49 -18.70 5.02
CA SER A 132 -31.86 -18.91 4.59
C SER A 132 -32.65 -17.60 4.61
N LYS A 133 -33.74 -17.56 3.83
CA LYS A 133 -34.76 -16.51 3.88
C LYS A 133 -36.15 -17.13 3.85
N GLU A 134 -37.16 -16.38 4.27
CA GLU A 134 -38.55 -16.78 4.11
C GLU A 134 -38.89 -16.95 2.62
N ALA A 135 -39.52 -18.08 2.29
CA ALA A 135 -39.90 -18.42 0.93
C ALA A 135 -40.85 -17.35 0.37
N GLY A 136 -40.53 -16.83 -0.82
CA GLY A 136 -41.30 -15.77 -1.46
C GLY A 136 -40.85 -14.34 -1.11
N THR A 137 -39.86 -14.16 -0.23
CA THR A 137 -39.20 -12.85 -0.07
C THR A 137 -38.22 -12.59 -1.22
N PRO A 138 -38.18 -11.38 -1.81
CA PRO A 138 -37.21 -11.06 -2.84
C PRO A 138 -35.78 -11.20 -2.29
N SER A 139 -34.93 -11.96 -2.98
CA SER A 139 -33.50 -11.97 -2.63
C SER A 139 -32.93 -10.56 -2.80
N THR A 140 -31.99 -10.19 -1.94
CA THR A 140 -31.25 -8.94 -2.14
C THR A 140 -30.53 -9.02 -3.49
N PRO A 141 -30.79 -8.10 -4.45
CA PRO A 141 -30.12 -8.18 -5.74
C PRO A 141 -28.63 -7.96 -5.52
N THR A 142 -27.80 -8.86 -6.03
CA THR A 142 -26.35 -8.76 -5.97
C THR A 142 -25.76 -8.48 -7.35
N VAL A 143 -24.55 -7.94 -7.36
CA VAL A 143 -23.75 -7.78 -8.58
C VAL A 143 -22.35 -8.33 -8.35
N THR A 144 -21.75 -8.82 -9.43
CA THR A 144 -20.40 -9.36 -9.40
C THR A 144 -19.39 -8.30 -9.84
N ILE A 145 -18.39 -8.06 -8.99
CA ILE A 145 -17.19 -7.30 -9.32
C ILE A 145 -16.11 -8.29 -9.73
N THR A 146 -15.63 -8.17 -10.97
CA THR A 146 -14.45 -8.92 -11.43
C THR A 146 -13.22 -8.05 -11.23
N VAL A 147 -12.16 -8.64 -10.68
CA VAL A 147 -10.93 -7.93 -10.32
C VAL A 147 -9.82 -8.35 -11.28
N LYS A 148 -9.24 -7.37 -11.97
CA LYS A 148 -8.08 -7.52 -12.84
C LYS A 148 -6.91 -6.68 -12.33
N GLY A 149 -5.74 -6.92 -12.89
CA GLY A 149 -4.53 -6.17 -12.66
C GLY A 149 -3.92 -5.79 -14.00
N ASP A 150 -3.17 -4.70 -14.03
CA ASP A 150 -2.40 -4.33 -15.22
C ASP A 150 -1.22 -5.29 -15.50
N SER A 151 -0.48 -5.02 -16.57
CA SER A 151 0.63 -5.86 -17.02
C SER A 151 1.79 -5.98 -16.03
N ASN A 152 1.87 -5.12 -15.03
CA ASN A 152 2.96 -5.10 -14.05
C ASN A 152 2.59 -5.79 -12.75
N ILE A 153 1.37 -6.30 -12.60
CA ILE A 153 0.93 -7.08 -11.44
C ILE A 153 1.12 -8.57 -11.75
N THR A 154 1.98 -9.23 -10.99
CA THR A 154 2.38 -10.63 -11.26
C THR A 154 1.48 -11.65 -10.57
N ALA A 155 0.74 -11.26 -9.53
CA ALA A 155 -0.30 -12.09 -8.93
C ALA A 155 -1.45 -11.22 -8.39
N ILE A 156 -2.68 -11.62 -8.72
CA ILE A 156 -3.90 -10.98 -8.22
C ILE A 156 -4.47 -11.88 -7.10
N PRO A 157 -4.59 -11.39 -5.86
CA PRO A 157 -4.99 -12.21 -4.72
C PRO A 157 -6.50 -12.52 -4.68
N MET A 158 -7.32 -11.73 -5.38
CA MET A 158 -8.77 -11.89 -5.47
C MET A 158 -9.20 -11.60 -6.91
N THR A 159 -9.93 -12.52 -7.54
CA THR A 159 -10.35 -12.39 -8.95
C THR A 159 -11.81 -11.97 -9.11
N SER A 160 -12.63 -12.15 -8.07
CA SER A 160 -14.02 -11.72 -8.06
C SER A 160 -14.53 -11.50 -6.64
N LEU A 161 -15.50 -10.60 -6.50
CA LEU A 161 -16.24 -10.32 -5.27
C LEU A 161 -17.71 -10.08 -5.63
N MET A 162 -18.65 -10.63 -4.86
CA MET A 162 -20.07 -10.34 -5.02
C MET A 162 -20.52 -9.36 -3.93
N VAL A 163 -21.23 -8.30 -4.33
CA VAL A 163 -21.67 -7.21 -3.45
C VAL A 163 -23.15 -6.94 -3.65
N THR A 164 -23.79 -6.24 -2.69
CA THR A 164 -25.19 -5.83 -2.84
C THR A 164 -25.31 -4.81 -3.98
N LYS A 165 -26.34 -4.93 -4.82
CA LYS A 165 -26.61 -3.95 -5.88
C LYS A 165 -26.82 -2.56 -5.28
N GLY A 166 -26.01 -1.60 -5.73
CA GLY A 166 -25.97 -0.23 -5.23
C GLY A 166 -24.96 0.02 -4.12
N GLU A 167 -24.18 -0.98 -3.69
CA GLU A 167 -23.11 -0.78 -2.71
C GLU A 167 -22.05 0.20 -3.24
N ARG A 168 -21.50 1.04 -2.36
CA ARG A 168 -20.54 2.09 -2.71
C ARG A 168 -19.10 1.63 -2.66
N TRP A 169 -18.26 2.22 -3.51
CA TRP A 169 -16.83 1.93 -3.58
C TRP A 169 -16.11 2.07 -2.24
N GLU A 170 -16.42 3.10 -1.45
CA GLU A 170 -15.85 3.30 -0.09
C GLU A 170 -16.01 2.07 0.83
N THR A 171 -17.15 1.36 0.72
CA THR A 171 -17.42 0.16 1.52
C THR A 171 -16.80 -1.08 0.89
N VAL A 172 -16.82 -1.15 -0.43
CA VAL A 172 -16.26 -2.28 -1.19
C VAL A 172 -14.74 -2.35 -1.07
N GLN A 173 -14.03 -1.21 -0.97
CA GLN A 173 -12.58 -1.16 -0.79
C GLN A 173 -12.10 -2.00 0.40
N ALA A 174 -12.83 -1.98 1.53
CA ALA A 174 -12.48 -2.74 2.73
C ALA A 174 -12.60 -4.27 2.54
N LYS A 175 -13.32 -4.71 1.49
CA LYS A 175 -13.56 -6.12 1.15
C LYS A 175 -12.60 -6.65 0.07
N ILE A 176 -11.77 -5.77 -0.51
CA ILE A 176 -10.85 -6.14 -1.60
C ILE A 176 -9.42 -6.22 -1.08
N THR A 177 -8.72 -7.29 -1.45
CA THR A 177 -7.30 -7.44 -1.16
C THR A 177 -6.45 -6.72 -2.21
N VAL A 178 -5.66 -5.74 -1.79
CA VAL A 178 -4.69 -5.04 -2.66
C VAL A 178 -3.58 -5.99 -3.11
N PRO A 179 -3.24 -6.04 -4.41
CA PRO A 179 -2.12 -6.85 -4.88
C PRO A 179 -0.80 -6.44 -4.23
N THR A 180 0.03 -7.43 -3.89
CA THR A 180 1.36 -7.23 -3.28
C THR A 180 2.49 -7.76 -4.16
N SER A 181 2.16 -8.47 -5.24
CA SER A 181 3.10 -9.08 -6.17
C SER A 181 3.13 -8.27 -7.47
N PHE A 182 4.26 -7.62 -7.72
CA PHE A 182 4.48 -6.76 -8.89
C PHE A 182 5.75 -7.19 -9.62
N THR A 183 5.85 -6.80 -10.89
CA THR A 183 7.13 -6.76 -11.59
C THR A 183 8.13 -5.88 -10.83
N PRO A 184 9.44 -6.14 -10.94
CA PRO A 184 10.45 -5.31 -10.28
C PRO A 184 10.26 -3.83 -10.61
N ASN A 185 10.40 -2.97 -9.60
CA ASN A 185 10.23 -1.51 -9.69
C ASN A 185 8.79 -1.03 -9.92
N TYR A 186 7.76 -1.84 -9.67
CA TYR A 186 6.37 -1.39 -9.64
C TYR A 186 5.72 -1.61 -8.28
N GLU A 187 4.77 -0.75 -7.94
CA GLU A 187 3.93 -0.84 -6.75
C GLU A 187 2.48 -0.47 -7.07
N PHE A 188 1.57 -0.75 -6.14
CA PHE A 188 0.17 -0.38 -6.28
C PHE A 188 0.03 1.15 -6.38
N ASP A 189 -0.80 1.63 -7.30
CA ASP A 189 -1.17 3.03 -7.40
C ASP A 189 -2.62 3.26 -6.97
N LYS A 190 -3.56 2.68 -7.72
CA LYS A 190 -4.99 2.95 -7.58
C LYS A 190 -5.87 1.87 -8.22
N TRP A 191 -7.16 1.94 -7.92
CA TRP A 191 -8.20 1.14 -8.59
C TRP A 191 -8.92 1.99 -9.63
N THR A 192 -9.21 1.41 -10.79
CA THR A 192 -9.95 2.05 -11.90
C THR A 192 -11.07 1.14 -12.39
N LEU A 193 -12.08 1.69 -13.05
CA LEU A 193 -13.02 0.91 -13.85
C LEU A 193 -12.33 0.45 -15.14
N GLU A 194 -12.72 -0.70 -15.69
CA GLU A 194 -12.16 -1.19 -16.95
C GLU A 194 -12.28 -0.13 -18.07
N GLY A 195 -11.15 0.15 -18.72
CA GLY A 195 -11.05 1.16 -19.78
C GLY A 195 -11.03 2.61 -19.30
N LYS A 196 -10.94 2.87 -17.98
CA LYS A 196 -10.80 4.23 -17.41
C LYS A 196 -9.39 4.44 -16.82
N THR A 197 -8.96 5.69 -16.81
CA THR A 197 -7.67 6.12 -16.24
C THR A 197 -7.81 6.69 -14.83
N GLU A 198 -8.99 7.20 -14.51
CA GLU A 198 -9.28 7.85 -13.22
C GLU A 198 -9.57 6.83 -12.12
N ALA A 199 -9.23 7.21 -10.90
CA ALA A 199 -9.58 6.43 -9.73
C ALA A 199 -11.10 6.29 -9.61
N ILE A 200 -11.57 5.13 -9.15
CA ILE A 200 -13.00 4.94 -8.85
C ILE A 200 -13.39 5.91 -7.72
N PRO A 201 -14.36 6.82 -7.91
CA PRO A 201 -14.80 7.72 -6.84
C PRO A 201 -15.44 6.95 -5.69
N ASP A 202 -15.24 7.39 -4.45
CA ASP A 202 -15.80 6.74 -3.24
C ASP A 202 -17.33 6.58 -3.29
N ALA A 203 -18.02 7.56 -3.90
CA ALA A 203 -19.46 7.56 -4.10
C ALA A 203 -19.96 6.67 -5.27
N TYR A 204 -19.08 5.97 -5.99
CA TYR A 204 -19.47 5.11 -7.10
C TYR A 204 -20.30 3.91 -6.60
N GLU A 205 -21.47 3.70 -7.20
CA GLU A 205 -22.41 2.62 -6.83
C GLU A 205 -22.36 1.47 -7.84
N PHE A 206 -22.19 0.24 -7.36
CA PHE A 206 -22.19 -0.96 -8.22
C PHE A 206 -23.62 -1.39 -8.55
N LYS A 207 -24.17 -0.88 -9.65
CA LYS A 207 -25.54 -1.20 -10.09
C LYS A 207 -25.63 -2.45 -10.97
N ASP A 208 -24.55 -2.80 -11.64
CA ASP A 208 -24.44 -3.94 -12.55
C ASP A 208 -23.08 -4.63 -12.38
N ASN A 209 -22.91 -5.79 -13.01
CA ASN A 209 -21.63 -6.50 -13.01
C ASN A 209 -20.54 -5.58 -13.57
N THR A 210 -19.46 -5.43 -12.83
CA THR A 210 -18.43 -4.40 -13.10
C THR A 210 -17.05 -5.05 -13.08
N ILE A 211 -16.16 -4.61 -13.97
CA ILE A 211 -14.75 -4.98 -13.93
C ILE A 211 -13.96 -3.80 -13.36
N ILE A 212 -13.20 -4.05 -12.30
CA ILE A 212 -12.24 -3.11 -11.74
C ILE A 212 -10.81 -3.59 -12.03
N VAL A 213 -9.90 -2.65 -12.17
CA VAL A 213 -8.50 -2.91 -12.51
C VAL A 213 -7.60 -2.26 -11.47
N ALA A 214 -6.75 -3.06 -10.83
CA ALA A 214 -5.62 -2.56 -10.06
C ALA A 214 -4.57 -2.02 -11.04
N VAL A 215 -4.23 -0.74 -10.86
CA VAL A 215 -3.22 -0.04 -11.65
C VAL A 215 -1.95 0.09 -10.80
N SER A 216 -0.82 -0.20 -11.43
CA SER A 216 0.50 -0.04 -10.86
C SER A 216 1.12 1.30 -11.27
N LYS A 217 2.07 1.75 -10.48
CA LYS A 217 3.02 2.81 -10.85
C LYS A 217 4.43 2.33 -10.67
N ALA A 218 5.37 2.95 -11.37
CA ALA A 218 6.78 2.75 -11.09
C ALA A 218 7.07 3.17 -9.64
N LYS A 219 7.74 2.31 -8.87
CA LYS A 219 8.37 2.67 -7.60
C LYS A 219 9.26 3.87 -7.87
N GLY A 220 9.12 4.93 -7.09
CA GLY A 220 10.09 6.03 -7.14
C GLY A 220 11.50 5.45 -7.02
N THR A 221 12.43 5.86 -7.89
CA THR A 221 13.81 5.39 -7.80
C THR A 221 14.35 5.71 -6.41
N THR A 222 14.60 4.70 -5.58
CA THR A 222 15.28 4.91 -4.31
C THR A 222 16.66 5.49 -4.64
N PRO A 223 16.99 6.73 -4.24
CA PRO A 223 18.29 7.29 -4.55
C PRO A 223 19.37 6.41 -3.96
N ALA A 224 20.49 6.27 -4.68
CA ALA A 224 21.62 5.48 -4.22
C ALA A 224 22.03 5.90 -2.80
N PRO A 225 22.27 4.96 -1.88
CA PRO A 225 22.64 5.30 -0.52
C PRO A 225 23.91 6.15 -0.53
N THR A 226 23.90 7.24 0.23
CA THR A 226 25.10 8.07 0.38
C THR A 226 26.19 7.24 1.06
N PRO A 227 27.44 7.23 0.55
CA PRO A 227 28.49 6.38 1.10
C PRO A 227 28.70 6.64 2.60
N LEU A 228 28.49 5.60 3.42
CA LEU A 228 28.49 5.74 4.89
C LEU A 228 29.82 6.29 5.44
N LYS A 229 30.94 5.90 4.82
CA LYS A 229 32.30 6.35 5.18
C LYS A 229 32.52 7.86 5.10
N ASN A 230 31.65 8.60 4.39
CA ASN A 230 31.79 10.04 4.21
C ASN A 230 31.18 10.84 5.36
N PHE A 231 30.33 10.22 6.19
CA PHE A 231 29.75 10.87 7.35
C PHE A 231 30.73 10.87 8.52
N ILE A 232 30.89 12.03 9.15
CA ILE A 232 31.61 12.20 10.40
C ILE A 232 30.57 12.16 11.51
N THR A 233 30.79 11.33 12.52
CA THR A 233 29.83 11.13 13.60
C THR A 233 30.48 11.21 14.97
N THR A 234 29.72 11.68 15.95
CA THR A 234 29.99 11.47 17.38
C THR A 234 28.96 10.51 17.95
N GLU A 235 29.34 9.75 18.97
CA GLU A 235 28.45 8.81 19.64
C GLU A 235 28.17 9.28 21.06
N THR A 236 26.91 9.18 21.49
CA THR A 236 26.50 9.40 22.88
C THR A 236 25.44 8.37 23.22
N ASN A 237 25.68 7.58 24.28
CA ASN A 237 24.77 6.54 24.75
C ASN A 237 24.31 5.55 23.65
N GLY A 238 25.21 5.16 22.75
CA GLY A 238 24.91 4.20 21.67
C GLY A 238 24.14 4.78 20.48
N ALA A 239 23.92 6.09 20.43
CA ALA A 239 23.27 6.78 19.32
C ALA A 239 24.23 7.79 18.66
N LEU A 240 24.08 7.98 17.35
CA LEU A 240 24.99 8.80 16.55
C LEU A 240 24.40 10.17 16.23
N THR A 241 25.25 11.19 16.37
CA THR A 241 25.06 12.52 15.80
C THR A 241 25.98 12.67 14.59
N ILE A 242 25.46 13.05 13.43
CA ILE A 242 26.29 13.43 12.27
C ILE A 242 26.80 14.85 12.51
N THR A 243 28.11 15.03 12.58
CA THR A 243 28.76 16.33 12.82
C THR A 243 29.49 16.87 11.61
N GLY A 244 29.54 16.12 10.50
CA GLY A 244 30.21 16.55 9.29
C GLY A 244 30.04 15.58 8.12
N TYR A 245 30.45 16.05 6.94
CA TYR A 245 30.50 15.26 5.71
C TYR A 245 31.77 15.58 4.91
N ASN A 246 32.62 14.56 4.72
CA ASN A 246 33.92 14.66 4.05
C ASN A 246 33.90 14.24 2.57
N GLY A 247 32.76 13.75 2.07
CA GLY A 247 32.61 13.41 0.67
C GLY A 247 32.31 14.62 -0.22
N GLU A 248 32.40 14.41 -1.53
CA GLU A 248 31.74 15.31 -2.49
C GLU A 248 30.23 15.25 -2.27
N PRO A 249 29.54 16.37 -1.95
CA PRO A 249 28.15 16.29 -1.55
C PRO A 249 27.27 15.90 -2.76
N PRO A 250 26.43 14.86 -2.63
CA PRO A 250 25.59 14.40 -3.72
C PRO A 250 24.42 15.38 -3.96
N LYS A 251 23.83 15.34 -5.15
CA LYS A 251 22.57 16.07 -5.42
C LYS A 251 21.44 15.62 -4.50
N THR A 252 21.36 14.32 -4.22
CA THR A 252 20.42 13.73 -3.26
C THR A 252 21.20 13.14 -2.10
N LEU A 253 21.15 13.80 -0.96
CA LEU A 253 21.74 13.35 0.29
C LEU A 253 20.75 12.45 1.02
N VAL A 254 21.13 11.19 1.24
CA VAL A 254 20.36 10.25 2.05
C VAL A 254 21.05 10.13 3.40
N ILE A 255 20.43 10.65 4.45
CA ILE A 255 20.91 10.47 5.81
C ILE A 255 20.59 9.03 6.23
N PRO A 256 21.59 8.21 6.61
CA PRO A 256 21.38 6.80 6.87
C PRO A 256 20.64 6.56 8.18
N GLU A 257 19.83 5.50 8.24
CA GLU A 257 19.17 5.06 9.49
C GLU A 257 20.21 4.62 10.54
N LYS A 258 21.29 3.99 10.07
CA LYS A 258 22.36 3.46 10.91
C LYS A 258 23.73 3.62 10.25
N ILE A 259 24.75 3.82 11.07
CA ILE A 259 26.16 3.68 10.69
C ILE A 259 26.77 2.71 11.70
N ASP A 260 27.44 1.66 11.21
CA ASP A 260 28.01 0.59 12.04
C ASP A 260 27.02 0.04 13.09
N GLU A 261 25.82 -0.31 12.61
CA GLU A 261 24.67 -0.82 13.38
C GLU A 261 24.06 0.14 14.42
N LYS A 262 24.65 1.31 14.63
CA LYS A 262 24.19 2.33 15.58
C LYS A 262 23.23 3.31 14.90
N PRO A 263 22.10 3.67 15.54
CA PRO A 263 21.10 4.56 14.94
C PRO A 263 21.63 5.99 14.82
N VAL A 264 21.34 6.64 13.70
CA VAL A 264 21.56 8.08 13.52
C VAL A 264 20.35 8.82 14.04
N VAL A 265 20.52 9.53 15.16
CA VAL A 265 19.42 10.19 15.86
C VAL A 265 19.48 11.71 15.77
N SER A 266 20.63 12.26 15.36
CA SER A 266 20.83 13.71 15.36
C SER A 266 21.72 14.19 14.22
N ILE A 267 21.52 15.43 13.80
CA ILE A 267 22.39 16.14 12.85
C ILE A 267 22.90 17.39 13.54
N GLY A 268 24.21 17.41 13.80
CA GLY A 268 24.92 18.41 14.58
C GLY A 268 25.14 19.73 13.85
N GLU A 269 25.64 20.69 14.63
CA GLU A 269 26.13 21.97 14.14
C GLU A 269 27.09 21.78 12.96
N LYS A 270 26.89 22.58 11.91
CA LYS A 270 27.71 22.64 10.69
C LYS A 270 27.88 21.35 9.89
N ALA A 271 27.12 20.30 10.17
CA ALA A 271 27.30 18.99 9.53
C ALA A 271 27.35 19.04 8.00
N PHE A 272 26.54 19.91 7.39
CA PHE A 272 26.42 20.13 5.95
C PHE A 272 26.39 21.62 5.58
N THR A 273 26.95 22.51 6.40
CA THR A 273 27.02 23.95 6.04
C THR A 273 27.73 24.15 4.70
N GLU A 274 27.18 25.05 3.88
CA GLU A 274 27.70 25.47 2.57
C GLU A 274 27.88 24.33 1.56
N LYS A 275 27.23 23.16 1.76
CA LYS A 275 27.21 22.07 0.78
C LYS A 275 26.23 22.37 -0.36
N THR A 276 26.57 23.37 -1.16
CA THR A 276 25.72 23.93 -2.22
C THR A 276 25.40 22.96 -3.36
N SER A 277 26.04 21.79 -3.48
CA SER A 277 25.65 20.78 -4.48
C SER A 277 24.42 19.96 -4.10
N ILE A 278 24.03 19.96 -2.81
CA ILE A 278 22.86 19.24 -2.31
C ILE A 278 21.59 19.93 -2.78
N GLN A 279 20.68 19.17 -3.40
CA GLN A 279 19.38 19.63 -3.88
C GLN A 279 18.21 19.00 -3.11
N LYS A 280 18.40 17.77 -2.64
CA LYS A 280 17.41 17.02 -1.86
C LYS A 280 18.07 16.37 -0.66
N VAL A 281 17.42 16.43 0.50
CA VAL A 281 17.79 15.63 1.67
C VAL A 281 16.66 14.66 2.02
N ILE A 282 17.00 13.40 2.27
CA ILE A 282 16.07 12.38 2.78
C ILE A 282 16.50 12.00 4.18
N PHE A 283 15.59 12.20 5.14
CA PHE A 283 15.87 11.94 6.55
C PHE A 283 15.43 10.52 6.98
N PRO A 284 16.14 9.89 7.93
CA PRO A 284 15.80 8.57 8.44
C PRO A 284 14.63 8.64 9.42
N LYS A 285 14.07 7.47 9.73
CA LYS A 285 13.01 7.36 10.74
C LYS A 285 13.53 7.67 12.13
N SER A 286 14.76 7.23 12.42
CA SER A 286 15.44 7.41 13.70
C SER A 286 15.81 8.86 14.05
N LEU A 287 15.68 9.82 13.13
CA LEU A 287 16.06 11.20 13.37
C LEU A 287 15.17 11.84 14.44
N LYS A 288 15.78 12.28 15.54
CA LYS A 288 15.12 12.92 16.68
C LYS A 288 15.29 14.43 16.71
N THR A 289 16.45 14.91 16.26
CA THR A 289 16.83 16.33 16.38
C THR A 289 17.71 16.77 15.22
N ILE A 290 17.48 17.99 14.72
CA ILE A 290 18.50 18.76 14.01
C ILE A 290 19.00 19.79 15.02
N GLU A 291 20.28 19.73 15.39
CA GLU A 291 20.82 20.47 16.54
C GLU A 291 20.93 21.97 16.29
N ASN A 292 21.12 22.72 17.37
CA ASN A 292 21.33 24.16 17.31
C ASN A 292 22.66 24.48 16.65
N GLY A 293 22.64 25.32 15.61
CA GLY A 293 23.83 25.98 15.10
C GLY A 293 24.28 27.14 15.99
N THR A 294 25.41 27.76 15.67
CA THR A 294 25.93 28.92 16.41
C THR A 294 25.73 30.22 15.63
N TRP A 295 25.57 31.36 16.31
CA TRP A 295 25.64 32.67 15.68
C TRP A 295 27.11 33.06 15.52
N ASN A 296 27.56 33.28 14.30
CA ASN A 296 28.91 33.77 14.02
C ASN A 296 28.86 35.30 13.92
N SER A 297 29.45 35.99 14.92
CA SER A 297 29.48 37.45 14.96
C SER A 297 30.37 38.08 13.88
N ASN A 298 31.32 37.34 13.33
CA ASN A 298 32.23 37.86 12.30
C ASN A 298 31.56 37.91 10.92
N SER A 299 30.66 36.97 10.65
CA SER A 299 29.92 36.86 9.38
C SER A 299 28.43 37.23 9.50
N GLU A 300 27.98 37.63 10.70
CA GLU A 300 26.60 38.01 11.02
C GLU A 300 25.55 37.00 10.53
N LYS A 301 25.87 35.70 10.63
CA LYS A 301 24.98 34.61 10.20
C LYS A 301 24.92 33.47 11.20
N PHE A 302 23.88 32.64 11.06
CA PHE A 302 23.83 31.37 11.77
C PHE A 302 24.59 30.30 10.99
N GLU A 303 25.28 29.44 11.73
CA GLU A 303 25.99 28.27 11.21
C GLU A 303 25.35 27.00 11.80
N GLY A 304 24.20 26.62 11.25
CA GLY A 304 23.46 25.40 11.55
C GLY A 304 23.74 24.26 10.57
N ALA A 305 23.08 23.13 10.81
CA ALA A 305 23.34 21.86 10.13
C ALA A 305 23.39 21.94 8.60
N PHE A 306 22.50 22.72 7.97
CA PHE A 306 22.38 22.88 6.53
C PHE A 306 22.46 24.35 6.10
N SER A 307 23.07 25.23 6.89
CA SER A 307 23.15 26.66 6.54
C SER A 307 23.84 26.88 5.19
N ASP A 308 23.31 27.78 4.38
CA ASP A 308 23.79 28.18 3.06
C ASP A 308 23.90 27.01 2.05
N CYS A 309 23.08 25.96 2.22
CA CYS A 309 22.81 24.98 1.17
C CYS A 309 21.89 25.59 0.10
N THR A 310 22.39 26.55 -0.67
CA THR A 310 21.56 27.42 -1.53
C THR A 310 20.80 26.71 -2.65
N ASN A 311 21.27 25.55 -3.14
CA ASN A 311 20.56 24.75 -4.13
C ASN A 311 19.60 23.72 -3.53
N LEU A 312 19.47 23.67 -2.20
CA LEU A 312 18.54 22.75 -1.53
C LEU A 312 17.11 23.16 -1.82
N THR A 313 16.40 22.34 -2.61
CA THR A 313 15.02 22.58 -3.02
C THR A 313 14.02 21.70 -2.29
N GLU A 314 14.45 20.52 -1.82
CA GLU A 314 13.56 19.51 -1.26
C GLU A 314 14.11 18.90 0.04
N LEU A 315 13.24 18.80 1.05
CA LEU A 315 13.50 18.10 2.30
C LEU A 315 12.40 17.05 2.48
N ASP A 316 12.79 15.78 2.46
CA ASP A 316 11.89 14.65 2.63
C ASP A 316 11.89 14.19 4.09
N PHE A 317 10.89 14.67 4.83
CA PHE A 317 10.59 14.28 6.20
C PHE A 317 9.55 13.15 6.29
N SER A 318 9.13 12.53 5.17
CA SER A 318 8.01 11.57 5.14
C SER A 318 8.22 10.31 6.00
N LYS A 319 9.47 9.98 6.33
CA LYS A 319 9.84 8.87 7.21
C LYS A 319 10.04 9.28 8.66
N CYS A 320 10.15 10.56 8.96
CA CYS A 320 10.45 11.04 10.30
C CYS A 320 9.23 10.87 11.21
N THR A 321 9.31 9.93 12.15
CA THR A 321 8.28 9.71 13.17
C THR A 321 8.72 10.14 14.58
N GLU A 322 10.01 10.45 14.77
CA GLU A 322 10.59 10.75 16.07
C GLU A 322 11.22 12.16 16.15
N LEU A 323 11.16 12.95 15.07
CA LEU A 323 11.75 14.28 15.01
C LEU A 323 10.96 15.26 15.89
N THR A 324 11.58 15.77 16.94
CA THR A 324 10.93 16.67 17.92
C THR A 324 11.42 18.11 17.83
N SER A 325 12.61 18.36 17.27
CA SER A 325 13.22 19.68 17.26
C SER A 325 14.04 19.96 15.99
N ILE A 326 13.84 21.15 15.43
CA ILE A 326 14.71 21.76 14.42
C ILE A 326 15.41 22.96 15.06
N GLY A 327 16.74 22.88 15.17
CA GLY A 327 17.55 23.82 15.93
C GLY A 327 17.77 25.17 15.26
N ARG A 328 18.36 26.08 16.04
CA ARG A 328 18.75 27.43 15.64
C ARG A 328 19.56 27.43 14.34
N GLY A 329 19.11 28.18 13.35
CA GLY A 329 19.81 28.34 12.07
C GLY A 329 19.91 27.11 11.18
N ALA A 330 19.20 26.01 11.49
CA ALA A 330 19.36 24.71 10.84
C ALA A 330 19.36 24.76 9.30
N PHE A 331 18.52 25.60 8.70
CA PHE A 331 18.40 25.82 7.25
C PHE A 331 18.55 27.31 6.88
N TYR A 332 19.33 28.06 7.66
CA TYR A 332 19.63 29.47 7.37
C TYR A 332 20.16 29.62 5.93
N GLY A 333 19.61 30.53 5.14
CA GLY A 333 20.10 30.82 3.78
C GLY A 333 19.76 29.76 2.71
N CYS A 334 18.93 28.75 3.01
CA CYS A 334 18.46 27.76 2.04
C CYS A 334 17.38 28.35 1.10
N SER A 335 17.77 29.26 0.22
CA SER A 335 16.88 30.04 -0.64
C SER A 335 16.17 29.24 -1.75
N GLY A 336 16.66 28.02 -2.06
CA GLY A 336 16.07 27.12 -3.04
C GLY A 336 14.79 26.40 -2.59
N ILE A 337 14.50 26.36 -1.28
CA ILE A 337 13.32 25.65 -0.75
C ILE A 337 12.05 26.39 -1.19
N THR A 338 11.14 25.68 -1.86
CA THR A 338 9.89 26.25 -2.39
C THR A 338 8.64 25.79 -1.64
N ALA A 339 8.60 24.52 -1.27
CA ALA A 339 7.53 23.93 -0.49
C ALA A 339 8.12 22.96 0.54
N LEU A 340 7.62 23.04 1.77
CA LEU A 340 8.08 22.20 2.86
C LEU A 340 6.91 21.85 3.78
N THR A 341 6.64 20.56 3.95
CA THR A 341 5.74 20.07 5.00
C THR A 341 6.59 19.50 6.12
N LEU A 342 6.47 20.08 7.32
CA LEU A 342 7.16 19.59 8.51
C LEU A 342 6.42 18.38 9.09
N PRO A 343 7.13 17.36 9.62
CA PRO A 343 6.51 16.10 10.03
C PRO A 343 5.71 16.27 11.32
N GLU A 344 4.63 15.47 11.45
CA GLU A 344 3.90 15.35 12.71
C GLU A 344 4.82 14.87 13.84
N GLY A 345 4.58 15.37 15.04
CA GLY A 345 5.44 15.12 16.21
C GLY A 345 6.54 16.17 16.41
N LEU A 346 6.81 17.04 15.43
CA LEU A 346 7.72 18.18 15.61
C LEU A 346 7.15 19.17 16.63
N GLN A 347 7.93 19.52 17.64
CA GLN A 347 7.50 20.37 18.75
C GLN A 347 8.15 21.76 18.74
N THR A 348 9.44 21.83 18.39
CA THR A 348 10.23 23.08 18.49
C THR A 348 10.88 23.47 17.17
N ILE A 349 10.75 24.76 16.82
CA ILE A 349 11.49 25.41 15.73
C ILE A 349 12.37 26.52 16.31
N GLY A 350 13.68 26.39 16.16
CA GLY A 350 14.67 27.27 16.76
C GLY A 350 14.86 28.61 16.04
N ARG A 351 15.54 29.55 16.73
CA ARG A 351 15.79 30.91 16.24
C ARG A 351 16.44 30.87 14.85
N GLY A 352 15.87 31.59 13.89
CA GLY A 352 16.45 31.68 12.54
C GLY A 352 16.49 30.37 11.74
N ALA A 353 15.78 29.31 12.15
CA ALA A 353 15.86 27.98 11.52
C ALA A 353 15.67 28.00 9.99
N PHE A 354 14.77 28.85 9.48
CA PHE A 354 14.47 29.04 8.06
C PHE A 354 14.68 30.49 7.61
N TYR A 355 15.52 31.25 8.31
CA TYR A 355 15.83 32.63 7.92
C TYR A 355 16.51 32.64 6.55
N GLY A 356 16.02 33.46 5.61
CA GLY A 356 16.59 33.52 4.25
C GLY A 356 16.05 32.45 3.28
N CYS A 357 15.13 31.58 3.71
CA CYS A 357 14.40 30.66 2.83
C CYS A 357 13.27 31.40 2.09
N THR A 358 13.61 32.39 1.27
CA THR A 358 12.66 33.41 0.79
C THR A 358 11.55 32.90 -0.12
N GLN A 359 11.75 31.77 -0.79
CA GLN A 359 10.75 31.15 -1.66
C GLN A 359 9.86 30.13 -0.94
N ALA A 360 10.17 29.80 0.32
CA ALA A 360 9.57 28.67 0.99
C ALA A 360 8.12 28.95 1.42
N VAL A 361 7.24 28.03 1.07
CA VAL A 361 5.93 27.83 1.69
C VAL A 361 6.06 26.69 2.69
N ILE A 362 6.06 27.01 3.99
CA ILE A 362 6.29 26.04 5.06
C ILE A 362 4.96 25.70 5.73
N THR A 363 4.60 24.42 5.77
CA THR A 363 3.40 23.89 6.44
C THR A 363 3.77 23.28 7.77
N LEU A 364 3.20 23.81 8.86
CA LEU A 364 3.48 23.40 10.23
C LEU A 364 2.47 22.36 10.73
N PRO A 365 2.91 21.30 11.45
CA PRO A 365 2.03 20.29 12.03
C PRO A 365 1.27 20.81 13.26
N GLN A 366 0.28 20.06 13.73
CA GLN A 366 -0.49 20.39 14.94
C GLN A 366 0.34 20.29 16.23
N SER A 367 1.44 19.54 16.20
CA SER A 367 2.26 19.24 17.38
C SER A 367 3.19 20.37 17.85
N ILE A 368 3.27 21.49 17.14
CA ILE A 368 4.16 22.60 17.49
C ILE A 368 3.76 23.19 18.85
N THR A 369 4.73 23.24 19.76
CA THR A 369 4.60 23.86 21.09
C THR A 369 5.46 25.12 21.23
N LYS A 370 6.47 25.29 20.37
CA LYS A 370 7.40 26.42 20.46
C LYS A 370 7.98 26.83 19.09
N ILE A 371 7.93 28.14 18.81
CA ILE A 371 8.60 28.78 17.67
C ILE A 371 9.43 29.94 18.22
N ASP A 372 10.75 29.89 18.04
CA ASP A 372 11.65 30.95 18.49
C ASP A 372 11.69 32.14 17.51
N VAL A 373 12.18 33.28 18.01
CA VAL A 373 12.29 34.52 17.23
C VAL A 373 13.02 34.33 15.89
N LYS A 374 12.55 35.02 14.86
CA LYS A 374 13.08 35.04 13.49
C LYS A 374 13.13 33.66 12.82
N ALA A 375 12.39 32.66 13.31
CA ALA A 375 12.38 31.29 12.77
C ALA A 375 12.16 31.25 11.26
N PHE A 376 11.30 32.13 10.72
CA PHE A 376 10.94 32.19 9.30
C PHE A 376 11.42 33.49 8.61
N GLY A 377 12.49 34.09 9.14
CA GLY A 377 12.98 35.40 8.75
C GLY A 377 12.52 36.52 9.70
N ASP A 378 12.95 37.75 9.42
CA ASP A 378 12.66 38.93 10.23
C ASP A 378 12.08 40.06 9.38
N ARG A 379 11.05 40.72 9.91
CA ARG A 379 10.39 41.88 9.29
C ARG A 379 11.33 43.07 9.14
N ASP A 380 12.23 43.27 10.10
CA ASP A 380 13.11 44.45 10.11
C ASP A 380 14.21 44.39 9.04
N ASN A 381 14.41 43.23 8.40
CA ASN A 381 15.34 43.08 7.27
C ASN A 381 14.64 43.08 5.88
N THR A 382 13.31 43.14 5.81
CA THR A 382 12.43 43.23 4.61
C THR A 382 12.66 42.26 3.42
N THR A 383 13.77 41.52 3.33
CA THR A 383 14.18 40.72 2.16
C THR A 383 14.44 39.25 2.47
N SER A 384 14.29 38.80 3.73
CA SER A 384 14.75 37.46 4.16
C SER A 384 13.66 36.59 4.80
N LEU A 385 12.39 36.95 4.61
CA LEU A 385 11.22 36.22 5.11
C LEU A 385 10.83 35.06 4.18
N CYS A 386 10.42 33.93 4.75
CA CYS A 386 9.75 32.88 3.98
C CYS A 386 8.52 33.43 3.26
N LYS A 387 8.23 32.93 2.06
CA LYS A 387 7.09 33.37 1.24
C LYS A 387 5.76 33.20 1.96
N ALA A 388 5.56 32.05 2.61
CA ALA A 388 4.36 31.81 3.39
C ALA A 388 4.58 30.79 4.50
N VAL A 389 3.83 30.93 5.59
CA VAL A 389 3.73 29.93 6.64
C VAL A 389 2.27 29.47 6.76
N ARG A 390 2.04 28.18 6.55
CA ARG A 390 0.73 27.52 6.70
C ARG A 390 0.63 26.93 8.08
N VAL A 391 -0.41 27.32 8.81
CA VAL A 391 -0.61 26.95 10.21
C VAL A 391 -1.95 26.24 10.39
N PRO A 392 -2.05 25.27 11.30
CA PRO A 392 -3.22 24.40 11.36
C PRO A 392 -4.29 24.88 12.36
N ASN A 393 -3.97 25.90 13.18
CA ASN A 393 -4.88 26.50 14.14
C ASN A 393 -4.42 27.92 14.54
N SER A 394 -5.27 28.65 15.27
CA SER A 394 -5.00 30.02 15.72
C SER A 394 -3.88 30.13 16.77
N THR A 395 -3.65 29.09 17.57
CA THR A 395 -2.59 29.07 18.58
C THR A 395 -1.21 29.09 17.92
N ILE A 396 -1.00 28.22 16.92
CA ILE A 396 0.24 28.17 16.16
C ILE A 396 0.39 29.43 15.30
N LYS A 397 -0.72 29.98 14.76
CA LYS A 397 -0.69 31.30 14.10
C LYS A 397 -0.09 32.38 15.02
N GLN A 398 -0.53 32.44 16.28
CA GLN A 398 -0.01 33.42 17.24
C GLN A 398 1.49 33.21 17.50
N MET A 399 1.95 31.96 17.65
CA MET A 399 3.37 31.65 17.79
C MET A 399 4.21 32.13 16.60
N VAL A 400 3.68 32.00 15.37
CA VAL A 400 4.35 32.52 14.16
C VAL A 400 4.44 34.05 14.21
N GLU A 401 3.38 34.75 14.60
CA GLU A 401 3.42 36.21 14.74
C GLU A 401 4.40 36.68 15.82
N ASP A 402 4.41 36.00 16.97
CA ASP A 402 5.30 36.30 18.10
C ASP A 402 6.78 36.02 17.77
N SER A 403 7.02 35.16 16.78
CA SER A 403 8.36 34.91 16.23
C SER A 403 8.90 36.08 15.38
N GLN A 404 8.21 37.22 15.30
CA GLN A 404 8.57 38.38 14.45
C GLN A 404 8.40 38.13 12.95
N TYR A 405 7.59 37.14 12.58
CA TYR A 405 7.12 37.00 11.20
C TYR A 405 6.07 38.08 10.86
N THR A 406 5.60 38.09 9.61
CA THR A 406 4.51 38.99 9.19
C THR A 406 3.19 38.63 9.87
N LYS A 407 2.27 39.60 9.97
CA LYS A 407 0.85 39.39 10.32
C LYS A 407 -0.08 39.38 9.10
N ASN A 408 0.48 39.56 7.91
CA ASN A 408 -0.27 39.62 6.67
C ASN A 408 -0.94 38.27 6.38
N THR A 409 -2.18 38.31 5.88
CA THR A 409 -2.96 37.13 5.45
C THR A 409 -3.36 37.18 3.98
N ASP A 410 -3.01 38.24 3.25
CA ASP A 410 -3.25 38.37 1.81
C ASP A 410 -2.26 37.53 1.02
N LYS A 411 -2.74 36.43 0.44
CA LYS A 411 -1.96 35.50 -0.38
C LYS A 411 -1.36 36.16 -1.63
N ASN A 412 -1.92 37.28 -2.09
CA ASN A 412 -1.42 38.02 -3.24
C ASN A 412 -0.27 38.96 -2.90
N ASN A 413 0.02 39.17 -1.61
CA ASN A 413 1.05 40.08 -1.13
C ASN A 413 2.04 39.37 -0.19
N PRO A 414 2.86 38.42 -0.66
CA PRO A 414 3.81 37.74 0.21
C PRO A 414 4.80 38.72 0.87
N PRO A 415 5.26 38.44 2.10
CA PRO A 415 5.00 37.23 2.89
C PRO A 415 3.62 37.23 3.57
N TYR A 416 3.05 36.03 3.82
CA TYR A 416 1.75 35.88 4.49
C TYR A 416 1.63 34.62 5.37
N ILE A 417 0.68 34.63 6.30
CA ILE A 417 0.26 33.46 7.08
C ILE A 417 -1.08 32.95 6.54
N GLU A 418 -1.19 31.64 6.32
CA GLU A 418 -2.41 30.97 5.86
C GLU A 418 -2.85 29.93 6.89
N VAL A 419 -4.09 30.00 7.35
CA VAL A 419 -4.68 28.94 8.19
C VAL A 419 -5.26 27.88 7.25
N TYR A 420 -4.94 26.60 7.48
CA TYR A 420 -5.50 25.48 6.73
C TYR A 420 -6.36 24.60 7.63
N THR A 421 -7.34 23.92 7.03
CA THR A 421 -8.10 22.86 7.68
C THR A 421 -7.37 21.54 7.39
N PRO A 422 -6.92 20.80 8.42
CA PRO A 422 -6.23 19.52 8.26
C PRO A 422 -7.04 18.47 7.51
#